data_AF-A0A3M2VXT6-F1
#
_entry.id   AF-A0A3M2VXT6-F1
#
_cell.length_a   1.000
_cell.length_b   1.000
_cell.length_c   1.000
_cell.angle_alpha   90.00
_cell.angle_beta   90.00
_cell.angle_gamma   90.00
#
_symmetry.space_group_name_H-M   'P 1'
#
loop_
_entity.id
_entity.type
_entity.pdbx_description
1 polymer ?
#
loop_
_entity_poly.entity_id
_entity_poly.type
_entity_poly.pdbx_seq_one_letter_code
_entity_poly.pdbx_strand_id
1 'polypeptide(L)'
;MSPIEQKAHHDFIMGASMLSFFQRRKTSPTTPSNAAGFTKPESADALLSTPRRRQLIENIWQRTSLPRTQFDTLYVQAFKSYAALVQHLPASENHHHAYHGGMLDHGLEIVAYALKIRQMYLLPIGAPPESQAAQSEAWSAASAYGALVHDLGKIAVDVNVELADGTTWHPWHGPLDQPYRFKYVKGRDYRLHGAASSLIYANVIPAKALDWLSGFPELWAQLVFAFAGQYEHADILGEIVSQADQASVAQELGGNP
;
A
#
# COMPACT_ATOMS: atom_id res chain seq x y z
N MET A 1 -4.93 -43.50 -70.37
CA MET A 1 -3.59 -42.87 -70.40
C MET A 1 -3.17 -42.56 -68.96
N SER A 2 -1.87 -42.37 -68.72
CA SER A 2 -1.21 -42.46 -67.39
C SER A 2 -1.39 -41.22 -66.48
N PRO A 3 -1.02 -41.30 -65.18
CA PRO A 3 -1.39 -40.33 -64.13
C PRO A 3 -0.24 -39.43 -63.62
N ILE A 4 -0.58 -38.25 -63.06
CA ILE A 4 0.25 -37.31 -62.27
C ILE A 4 -0.73 -36.43 -61.43
N GLU A 5 -0.53 -36.00 -60.17
CA GLU A 5 0.13 -36.53 -58.96
C GLU A 5 -0.31 -35.70 -57.72
N GLN A 6 -0.36 -36.31 -56.52
CA GLN A 6 -0.31 -35.65 -55.18
C GLN A 6 -1.50 -34.71 -54.77
N LYS A 7 -1.82 -34.42 -53.49
CA LYS A 7 -1.01 -34.48 -52.24
C LYS A 7 -1.87 -34.55 -50.96
N ALA A 8 -1.25 -35.07 -49.89
CA ALA A 8 -1.45 -34.76 -48.46
C ALA A 8 -2.66 -35.31 -47.67
N HIS A 9 -2.33 -35.73 -46.45
CA HIS A 9 -3.11 -36.33 -45.37
C HIS A 9 -3.12 -35.39 -44.15
N HIS A 10 -3.95 -35.71 -43.13
CA HIS A 10 -3.93 -35.16 -41.75
C HIS A 10 -4.31 -33.67 -41.64
N ASP A 11 -5.21 -33.27 -40.72
CA ASP A 11 -4.92 -33.33 -39.28
C ASP A 11 -6.14 -33.28 -38.34
N PHE A 12 -5.84 -33.46 -37.05
CA PHE A 12 -6.53 -32.92 -35.86
C PHE A 12 -7.42 -33.84 -35.00
N ILE A 13 -6.76 -34.74 -34.26
CA ILE A 13 -7.27 -35.26 -32.98
C ILE A 13 -6.93 -34.25 -31.89
N MET A 14 -7.92 -33.58 -31.30
CA MET A 14 -7.71 -32.73 -30.13
C MET A 14 -7.98 -33.53 -28.84
N GLY A 15 -6.92 -33.95 -28.17
CA GLY A 15 -7.01 -34.68 -26.91
C GLY A 15 -7.43 -33.79 -25.74
N ALA A 16 -8.54 -34.13 -25.08
CA ALA A 16 -8.95 -33.48 -23.84
C ALA A 16 -8.19 -34.08 -22.64
N SER A 17 -7.09 -33.46 -22.23
CA SER A 17 -6.43 -33.77 -20.94
C SER A 17 -5.50 -32.65 -20.46
N MET A 18 -6.05 -31.71 -19.68
CA MET A 18 -5.36 -31.03 -18.57
C MET A 18 -6.41 -30.31 -17.73
N LEU A 19 -6.54 -30.67 -16.44
CA LEU A 19 -6.97 -29.85 -15.30
C LEU A 19 -7.19 -30.75 -14.07
N SER A 20 -6.10 -31.07 -13.36
CA SER A 20 -6.16 -31.69 -12.03
C SER A 20 -4.95 -31.26 -11.20
N PHE A 21 -5.03 -30.04 -10.63
CA PHE A 21 -3.94 -29.43 -9.85
C PHE A 21 -4.37 -28.96 -8.45
N PHE A 22 -5.40 -29.56 -7.85
CA PHE A 22 -5.74 -29.33 -6.44
C PHE A 22 -6.18 -30.60 -5.69
N GLN A 23 -5.23 -31.49 -5.38
CA GLN A 23 -5.36 -32.43 -4.27
C GLN A 23 -4.57 -31.92 -3.06
N ARG A 24 -5.25 -31.12 -2.22
CA ARG A 24 -4.70 -30.62 -0.95
C ARG A 24 -4.62 -31.78 0.05
N ARG A 25 -3.41 -32.24 0.38
CA ARG A 25 -3.21 -33.20 1.48
C ARG A 25 -3.69 -32.55 2.79
N LYS A 26 -4.58 -33.23 3.52
CA LYS A 26 -4.92 -32.85 4.89
C LYS A 26 -3.72 -33.17 5.79
N THR A 27 -3.03 -32.15 6.26
CA THR A 27 -2.09 -32.25 7.39
C THR A 27 -2.87 -32.05 8.69
N SER A 28 -2.57 -32.88 9.69
CA SER A 28 -3.15 -32.77 11.03
C SER A 28 -2.69 -31.48 11.74
N PRO A 29 -3.47 -30.91 12.67
CA PRO A 29 -3.07 -29.70 13.37
C PRO A 29 -1.91 -29.99 14.32
N THR A 30 -0.72 -29.47 13.99
CA THR A 30 0.42 -29.43 14.91
C THR A 30 0.19 -28.31 15.92
N THR A 31 0.23 -28.64 17.21
CA THR A 31 0.13 -27.65 18.31
C THR A 31 1.15 -26.53 18.10
N PRO A 32 0.77 -25.24 18.24
CA PRO A 32 1.71 -24.14 18.12
C PRO A 32 2.73 -24.18 19.27
N SER A 33 3.90 -24.74 18.98
CA SER A 33 5.10 -24.55 19.79
C SER A 33 5.41 -23.05 19.89
N ASN A 34 6.00 -22.61 21.01
CA ASN A 34 6.60 -21.27 21.10
C ASN A 34 7.82 -21.23 20.15
N ALA A 35 7.56 -20.97 18.88
CA ALA A 35 8.56 -20.97 17.82
C ALA A 35 9.44 -19.72 17.94
N ALA A 36 10.68 -19.91 18.38
CA ALA A 36 11.69 -18.86 18.42
C ALA A 36 11.81 -18.19 17.04
N GLY A 37 11.69 -16.85 17.00
CA GLY A 37 11.78 -16.06 15.79
C GLY A 37 10.47 -15.75 15.05
N PHE A 38 9.30 -16.11 15.59
CA PHE A 38 8.00 -15.68 15.06
C PHE A 38 7.38 -14.55 15.92
N THR A 39 6.92 -13.49 15.25
CA THR A 39 6.19 -12.36 15.84
C THR A 39 4.68 -12.64 15.77
N LYS A 40 3.94 -12.36 16.85
CA LYS A 40 2.46 -12.46 16.83
C LYS A 40 1.86 -11.19 16.20
N PRO A 41 0.83 -11.29 15.34
CA PRO A 41 0.08 -10.13 14.90
C PRO A 41 -0.55 -9.39 16.07
N GLU A 42 -0.63 -8.07 15.96
CA GLU A 42 -1.31 -7.18 16.89
C GLU A 42 -2.53 -6.53 16.23
N SER A 43 -3.47 -6.08 17.06
CA SER A 43 -4.60 -5.30 16.55
C SER A 43 -4.13 -3.93 16.06
N ALA A 44 -4.80 -3.39 15.05
CA ALA A 44 -4.51 -2.05 14.54
C ALA A 44 -4.56 -0.98 15.64
N ASP A 45 -5.47 -1.11 16.61
CA ASP A 45 -5.54 -0.21 17.76
C ASP A 45 -4.31 -0.29 18.66
N ALA A 46 -3.78 -1.48 18.92
CA ALA A 46 -2.53 -1.64 19.67
C ALA A 46 -1.34 -1.04 18.90
N LEU A 47 -1.22 -1.36 17.61
CA LEU A 47 -0.14 -0.87 16.74
C LEU A 47 -0.10 0.65 16.63
N LEU A 48 -1.26 1.32 16.54
CA LEU A 48 -1.37 2.78 16.48
C LEU A 48 -1.30 3.45 17.87
N SER A 49 -1.32 2.68 18.96
CA SER A 49 -1.39 3.25 20.33
C SER A 49 -0.08 3.83 20.86
N THR A 50 1.06 3.69 20.18
CA THR A 50 2.34 4.20 20.69
C THR A 50 2.32 5.73 20.81
N PRO A 51 3.06 6.36 21.76
CA PRO A 51 3.07 7.82 21.91
C PRO A 51 3.43 8.57 20.61
N ARG A 52 4.46 8.12 19.87
CA ARG A 52 4.85 8.67 18.55
C ARG A 52 3.70 8.61 17.56
N ARG A 53 3.07 7.44 17.38
CA ARG A 53 2.00 7.23 16.39
C ARG A 53 0.75 8.04 16.73
N ARG A 54 0.35 8.11 18.00
CA ARG A 54 -0.76 8.97 18.43
C ARG A 54 -0.47 10.45 18.17
N GLN A 55 0.75 10.91 18.42
CA GLN A 55 1.15 12.30 18.14
C GLN A 55 1.18 12.60 16.63
N LEU A 56 1.63 11.66 15.79
CA LEU A 56 1.56 11.77 14.33
C LEU A 56 0.11 11.85 13.83
N ILE A 57 -0.77 10.95 14.29
CA ILE A 57 -2.20 10.94 13.91
C ILE A 57 -2.89 12.24 14.35
N GLU A 58 -2.56 12.76 15.53
CA GLU A 58 -3.06 14.04 16.02
C GLU A 58 -2.56 15.21 15.12
N ASN A 59 -1.26 15.24 14.79
CA ASN A 59 -0.70 16.22 13.86
C ASN A 59 -1.34 16.16 12.45
N ILE A 60 -1.69 14.97 11.97
CA ILE A 60 -2.44 14.78 10.72
C ILE A 60 -3.85 15.37 10.87
N TRP A 61 -4.59 15.04 11.94
CA TRP A 61 -5.94 15.56 12.17
C TRP A 61 -5.98 17.08 12.16
N GLN A 62 -5.07 17.74 12.89
CA GLN A 62 -4.95 19.20 12.96
C GLN A 62 -4.70 19.85 11.59
N ARG A 63 -4.18 19.12 10.58
CA ARG A 63 -4.00 19.61 9.21
C ARG A 63 -5.24 19.45 8.31
N THR A 64 -6.13 18.52 8.64
CA THR A 64 -7.38 18.28 7.89
C THR A 64 -8.50 19.27 8.24
N SER A 65 -8.48 19.84 9.46
CA SER A 65 -9.56 20.70 9.99
C SER A 65 -10.94 20.02 10.05
N LEU A 66 -11.01 18.68 9.95
CA LEU A 66 -12.25 17.91 9.98
C LEU A 66 -12.82 17.74 11.40
N PRO A 67 -14.15 17.60 11.55
CA PRO A 67 -14.74 17.00 12.74
C PRO A 67 -14.18 15.60 12.98
N ARG A 68 -13.94 15.23 14.26
CA ARG A 68 -13.25 13.97 14.61
C ARG A 68 -13.91 12.72 14.00
N THR A 69 -15.24 12.68 13.93
CA THR A 69 -15.98 11.57 13.31
C THR A 69 -15.72 11.42 11.80
N GLN A 70 -15.50 12.52 11.08
CA GLN A 70 -15.16 12.50 9.66
C GLN A 70 -13.69 12.12 9.47
N PHE A 71 -12.80 12.63 10.31
CA PHE A 71 -11.39 12.22 10.35
C PHE A 71 -11.22 10.73 10.64
N ASP A 72 -11.97 10.21 11.62
CA ASP A 72 -11.95 8.78 11.97
C ASP A 72 -12.42 7.91 10.79
N THR A 73 -13.42 8.39 10.04
CA THR A 73 -14.00 7.68 8.88
C THR A 73 -13.09 7.70 7.66
N LEU A 74 -12.51 8.85 7.31
CA LEU A 74 -11.69 9.02 6.11
C LEU A 74 -10.23 8.56 6.34
N TYR A 75 -9.61 8.96 7.45
CA TYR A 75 -8.17 8.79 7.66
C TYR A 75 -7.86 7.62 8.61
N VAL A 76 -8.49 7.57 9.78
CA VAL A 76 -8.14 6.54 10.80
C VAL A 76 -8.53 5.13 10.34
N GLN A 77 -9.63 4.95 9.59
CA GLN A 77 -9.93 3.65 8.97
C GLN A 77 -8.81 3.20 8.03
N ALA A 78 -8.28 4.08 7.18
CA ALA A 78 -7.15 3.75 6.30
C ALA A 78 -5.87 3.44 7.11
N PHE A 79 -5.56 4.21 8.16
CA PHE A 79 -4.41 3.94 9.03
C PHE A 79 -4.54 2.61 9.78
N LYS A 80 -5.75 2.24 10.23
CA LYS A 80 -5.98 0.94 10.87
C LYS A 80 -5.80 -0.22 9.89
N SER A 81 -6.34 -0.10 8.68
CA SER A 81 -6.17 -1.11 7.63
C SER A 81 -4.71 -1.25 7.20
N TYR A 82 -3.99 -0.13 7.04
CA TYR A 82 -2.55 -0.11 6.79
C TYR A 82 -1.77 -0.80 7.92
N ALA A 83 -1.99 -0.40 9.18
CA ALA A 83 -1.34 -1.01 10.35
C ALA A 83 -1.60 -2.51 10.45
N ALA A 84 -2.84 -2.96 10.23
CA ALA A 84 -3.19 -4.37 10.24
C ALA A 84 -2.45 -5.19 9.15
N LEU A 85 -2.16 -4.57 8.00
CA LEU A 85 -1.48 -5.19 6.87
C LEU A 85 0.05 -5.16 6.99
N VAL A 86 0.65 -4.05 7.45
CA VAL A 86 2.12 -3.90 7.57
C VAL A 86 2.68 -4.40 8.91
N GLN A 87 1.86 -4.48 9.97
CA GLN A 87 2.24 -4.99 11.29
C GLN A 87 3.59 -4.39 11.78
N HIS A 88 4.57 -5.25 12.11
CA HIS A 88 5.91 -4.86 12.54
C HIS A 88 6.96 -4.92 11.42
N LEU A 89 6.55 -4.88 10.16
CA LEU A 89 7.50 -4.88 9.03
C LEU A 89 8.33 -3.58 9.02
N PRO A 90 9.64 -3.66 8.70
CA PRO A 90 10.50 -2.50 8.43
C PRO A 90 10.25 -1.89 7.04
N ALA A 91 10.45 -0.58 6.88
CA ALA A 91 10.33 0.09 5.57
C ALA A 91 11.61 0.02 4.72
N SER A 92 12.74 -0.37 5.33
CA SER A 92 14.06 -0.42 4.70
C SER A 92 14.97 -1.44 5.38
N GLU A 93 15.95 -1.99 4.64
CA GLU A 93 16.88 -3.00 5.21
C GLU A 93 18.03 -2.37 6.02
N ASN A 94 18.51 -1.18 5.62
CA ASN A 94 19.73 -0.55 6.18
C ASN A 94 19.60 0.98 6.39
N HIS A 95 18.40 1.56 6.30
CA HIS A 95 18.17 3.00 6.50
C HIS A 95 17.38 3.26 7.80
N HIS A 96 16.98 4.51 8.04
CA HIS A 96 16.44 4.95 9.34
C HIS A 96 15.18 4.17 9.79
N HIS A 97 14.33 3.70 8.86
CA HIS A 97 13.16 2.84 9.15
C HIS A 97 13.46 1.32 9.14
N ALA A 98 14.72 0.91 9.35
CA ALA A 98 15.15 -0.49 9.46
C ALA A 98 14.91 -1.10 10.86
N TYR A 99 13.71 -0.91 11.41
CA TYR A 99 13.30 -1.42 12.71
C TYR A 99 11.87 -1.98 12.69
N HIS A 100 11.51 -2.73 13.74
CA HIS A 100 10.17 -3.32 13.86
C HIS A 100 9.07 -2.25 13.89
N GLY A 101 8.18 -2.31 12.89
CA GLY A 101 7.11 -1.34 12.70
C GLY A 101 7.54 -0.05 11.98
N GLY A 102 8.77 0.02 11.47
CA GLY A 102 9.26 1.17 10.71
C GLY A 102 8.42 1.49 9.46
N MET A 103 7.78 0.47 8.86
CA MET A 103 6.82 0.67 7.75
C MET A 103 5.59 1.47 8.19
N LEU A 104 5.10 1.24 9.41
CA LEU A 104 3.95 1.96 9.95
C LEU A 104 4.29 3.41 10.31
N ASP A 105 5.46 3.63 10.91
CA ASP A 105 5.91 4.99 11.28
C ASP A 105 6.19 5.83 10.01
N HIS A 106 6.94 5.29 9.04
CA HIS A 106 7.24 5.93 7.76
C HIS A 106 5.96 6.34 6.98
N GLY A 107 4.99 5.43 6.88
CA GLY A 107 3.71 5.71 6.21
C GLY A 107 2.92 6.86 6.86
N LEU A 108 2.88 6.91 8.19
CA LEU A 108 2.21 8.01 8.92
C LEU A 108 2.98 9.34 8.79
N GLU A 109 4.30 9.30 8.71
CA GLU A 109 5.14 10.49 8.58
C GLU A 109 4.99 11.12 7.20
N ILE A 110 5.01 10.34 6.12
CA ILE A 110 4.81 10.86 4.76
C ILE A 110 3.39 11.40 4.59
N VAL A 111 2.37 10.83 5.21
CA VAL A 111 1.02 11.44 5.26
C VAL A 111 1.05 12.82 5.93
N ALA A 112 1.77 12.98 7.04
CA ALA A 112 1.88 14.26 7.74
C ALA A 112 2.62 15.32 6.89
N TYR A 113 3.66 14.93 6.14
CA TYR A 113 4.36 15.83 5.20
C TYR A 113 3.52 16.14 3.97
N ALA A 114 2.84 15.17 3.37
CA ALA A 114 1.99 15.36 2.20
C ALA A 114 0.87 16.36 2.49
N LEU A 115 0.22 16.26 3.66
CA LEU A 115 -0.77 17.26 4.09
C LEU A 115 -0.15 18.65 4.36
N LYS A 116 1.06 18.72 4.92
CA LYS A 116 1.80 19.99 5.11
C LYS A 116 2.14 20.66 3.77
N ILE A 117 2.53 19.88 2.76
CA ILE A 117 2.88 20.37 1.42
C ILE A 117 1.62 20.75 0.65
N ARG A 118 0.56 19.92 0.70
CA ARG A 118 -0.76 20.22 0.12
C ARG A 118 -1.36 21.54 0.63
N GLN A 119 -1.07 21.96 1.87
CA GLN A 119 -1.49 23.25 2.41
C GLN A 119 -0.85 24.47 1.71
N MET A 120 0.22 24.28 0.94
CA MET A 120 0.89 25.34 0.16
C MET A 120 0.22 25.59 -1.20
N TYR A 121 -0.70 24.72 -1.63
CA TYR A 121 -1.34 24.78 -2.94
C TYR A 121 -2.84 25.08 -2.85
N LEU A 122 -3.32 25.92 -3.77
CA LEU A 122 -4.73 26.10 -4.07
C LEU A 122 -5.11 25.12 -5.18
N LEU A 123 -5.85 24.06 -4.84
CA LEU A 123 -6.14 22.92 -5.70
C LEU A 123 -7.66 22.80 -5.97
N PRO A 124 -8.11 22.48 -7.21
CA PRO A 124 -7.28 22.24 -8.39
C PRO A 124 -6.55 23.49 -8.91
N ILE A 125 -5.44 23.29 -9.62
CA ILE A 125 -4.62 24.40 -10.14
C ILE A 125 -5.40 25.14 -11.23
N GLY A 126 -5.47 26.46 -11.13
CA GLY A 126 -6.18 27.31 -12.10
C GLY A 126 -7.72 27.26 -12.03
N ALA A 127 -8.30 26.44 -11.16
CA ALA A 127 -9.74 26.44 -10.91
C ALA A 127 -10.20 27.70 -10.14
N PRO A 128 -11.47 28.15 -10.29
CA PRO A 128 -12.00 29.26 -9.51
C PRO A 128 -11.96 29.00 -7.99
N PRO A 129 -11.82 30.03 -7.13
CA PRO A 129 -11.72 29.85 -5.68
C PRO A 129 -12.87 29.06 -5.04
N GLU A 130 -14.08 29.17 -5.56
CA GLU A 130 -15.24 28.37 -5.12
C GLU A 130 -15.02 26.88 -5.40
N SER A 131 -14.57 26.52 -6.61
CA SER A 131 -14.27 25.14 -6.99
C SER A 131 -13.08 24.58 -6.22
N GLN A 132 -12.10 25.41 -5.86
CA GLN A 132 -10.96 25.02 -5.02
C GLN A 132 -11.40 24.75 -3.58
N ALA A 133 -12.24 25.63 -3.01
CA ALA A 133 -12.82 25.45 -1.68
C ALA A 133 -13.69 24.18 -1.61
N ALA A 134 -14.56 23.96 -2.60
CA ALA A 134 -15.45 22.80 -2.67
C ALA A 134 -14.71 21.45 -2.79
N GLN A 135 -13.54 21.43 -3.44
CA GLN A 135 -12.72 20.22 -3.62
C GLN A 135 -11.61 20.08 -2.57
N SER A 136 -11.46 21.05 -1.66
CA SER A 136 -10.31 21.16 -0.76
C SER A 136 -10.03 19.87 0.02
N GLU A 137 -11.08 19.24 0.56
CA GLU A 137 -10.94 17.99 1.33
C GLU A 137 -10.66 16.77 0.46
N ALA A 138 -11.18 16.73 -0.77
CA ALA A 138 -10.89 15.65 -1.71
C ALA A 138 -9.38 15.61 -2.04
N TRP A 139 -8.78 16.78 -2.30
CA TRP A 139 -7.33 16.91 -2.50
C TRP A 139 -6.51 16.56 -1.25
N SER A 140 -6.98 16.91 -0.05
CA SER A 140 -6.34 16.49 1.21
C SER A 140 -6.35 14.97 1.38
N ALA A 141 -7.51 14.34 1.21
CA ALA A 141 -7.68 12.90 1.34
C ALA A 141 -6.89 12.12 0.29
N ALA A 142 -6.91 12.55 -0.97
CA ALA A 142 -6.11 11.95 -2.04
C ALA A 142 -4.60 12.07 -1.78
N SER A 143 -4.12 13.23 -1.31
CA SER A 143 -2.70 13.42 -0.94
C SER A 143 -2.30 12.48 0.19
N ALA A 144 -3.16 12.32 1.21
CA ALA A 144 -2.92 11.38 2.30
C ALA A 144 -2.99 9.92 1.85
N TYR A 145 -3.91 9.53 0.97
CA TYR A 145 -4.00 8.15 0.50
C TYR A 145 -2.82 7.77 -0.42
N GLY A 146 -2.45 8.66 -1.35
CA GLY A 146 -1.25 8.48 -2.19
C GLY A 146 0.00 8.34 -1.34
N ALA A 147 0.19 9.22 -0.36
CA ALA A 147 1.27 9.16 0.61
C ALA A 147 1.28 7.86 1.45
N LEU A 148 0.12 7.43 1.96
CA LEU A 148 0.02 6.23 2.82
C LEU A 148 0.42 4.96 2.07
N VAL A 149 0.08 4.85 0.78
CA VAL A 149 0.32 3.64 -0.03
C VAL A 149 1.52 3.71 -0.97
N HIS A 150 2.25 4.83 -1.02
CA HIS A 150 3.36 5.06 -1.97
C HIS A 150 4.37 3.88 -1.98
N ASP A 151 4.74 3.41 -0.79
CA ASP A 151 5.69 2.32 -0.54
C ASP A 151 5.02 0.95 -0.31
N LEU A 152 3.69 0.87 -0.31
CA LEU A 152 2.95 -0.29 0.18
C LEU A 152 3.34 -1.59 -0.54
N GLY A 153 3.63 -1.52 -1.84
CA GLY A 153 4.10 -2.65 -2.64
C GLY A 153 5.38 -3.32 -2.13
N LYS A 154 6.18 -2.68 -1.26
CA LYS A 154 7.34 -3.33 -0.60
C LYS A 154 6.94 -4.61 0.13
N ILE A 155 5.76 -4.65 0.77
CA ILE A 155 5.28 -5.85 1.47
C ILE A 155 4.81 -6.96 0.52
N ALA A 156 4.68 -6.67 -0.78
CA ALA A 156 4.30 -7.64 -1.82
C ALA A 156 5.51 -8.22 -2.58
N VAL A 157 6.60 -7.46 -2.75
CA VAL A 157 7.75 -7.87 -3.59
C VAL A 157 9.13 -7.76 -2.93
N ASP A 158 9.32 -6.89 -1.95
CA ASP A 158 10.63 -6.66 -1.32
C ASP A 158 10.87 -7.54 -0.08
N VAL A 159 9.77 -7.98 0.56
CA VAL A 159 9.79 -8.80 1.77
C VAL A 159 9.00 -10.09 1.53
N ASN A 160 9.59 -11.23 1.90
CA ASN A 160 8.90 -12.51 1.96
C ASN A 160 8.50 -12.81 3.41
N VAL A 161 7.21 -13.05 3.64
CA VAL A 161 6.63 -13.34 4.96
C VAL A 161 6.19 -14.81 5.01
N GLU A 162 6.67 -15.52 6.03
CA GLU A 162 6.37 -16.92 6.31
C GLU A 162 5.50 -17.01 7.58
N LEU A 163 4.38 -17.70 7.49
CA LEU A 163 3.44 -17.95 8.57
C LEU A 163 3.88 -19.17 9.42
N ALA A 164 3.35 -19.28 10.64
CA ALA A 164 3.68 -20.36 11.57
C ALA A 164 3.36 -21.78 11.06
N ASP A 165 2.48 -21.92 10.08
CA ASP A 165 2.18 -23.19 9.40
C ASP A 165 3.17 -23.53 8.26
N GLY A 166 4.15 -22.66 8.00
CA GLY A 166 5.14 -22.77 6.94
C GLY A 166 4.69 -22.27 5.56
N THR A 167 3.49 -21.69 5.44
CA THR A 167 3.02 -21.09 4.20
C THR A 167 3.53 -19.66 4.01
N THR A 168 3.61 -19.22 2.75
CA THR A 168 3.93 -17.83 2.41
C THR A 168 2.66 -16.99 2.50
N TRP A 169 2.71 -15.88 3.23
CA TRP A 169 1.65 -14.88 3.21
C TRP A 169 1.77 -13.99 1.96
N HIS A 170 0.62 -13.58 1.42
CA HIS A 170 0.54 -12.59 0.37
C HIS A 170 -0.44 -11.48 0.76
N PRO A 171 -0.09 -10.20 0.63
CA PRO A 171 -0.87 -9.08 1.16
C PRO A 171 -2.25 -8.89 0.49
N TRP A 172 -2.45 -9.41 -0.73
CA TRP A 172 -3.77 -9.41 -1.38
C TRP A 172 -4.76 -10.42 -0.78
N HIS A 173 -4.33 -11.28 0.15
CA HIS A 173 -5.23 -12.09 0.97
C HIS A 173 -5.64 -11.40 2.29
N GLY A 174 -5.20 -10.16 2.51
CA GLY A 174 -5.54 -9.35 3.68
C GLY A 174 -4.53 -9.46 4.84
N PRO A 175 -4.90 -8.94 6.03
CA PRO A 175 -4.04 -8.90 7.22
C PRO A 175 -3.47 -10.25 7.67
N LEU A 176 -2.36 -10.20 8.40
CA LEU A 176 -1.73 -11.35 9.03
C LEU A 176 -2.60 -11.87 10.21
N ASP A 177 -3.05 -13.12 10.13
CA ASP A 177 -3.93 -13.76 11.13
C ASP A 177 -3.20 -14.73 12.09
N GLN A 178 -1.93 -15.02 11.80
CA GLN A 178 -1.11 -16.01 12.50
C GLN A 178 0.30 -15.46 12.80
N PRO A 179 1.03 -16.05 13.78
CA PRO A 179 2.42 -15.69 14.01
C PRO A 179 3.24 -15.82 12.73
N TYR A 180 4.08 -14.82 12.47
CA TYR A 180 4.80 -14.68 11.21
C TYR A 180 6.27 -14.33 11.45
N ARG A 181 7.11 -14.62 10.46
CA ARG A 181 8.48 -14.10 10.35
C ARG A 181 8.70 -13.58 8.95
N PHE A 182 9.67 -12.69 8.78
CA PHE A 182 9.95 -12.08 7.48
C PHE A 182 11.44 -12.11 7.16
N LYS A 183 11.74 -12.05 5.87
CA LYS A 183 13.10 -11.87 5.34
C LYS A 183 13.06 -11.01 4.09
N TYR A 184 14.10 -10.22 3.88
CA TYR A 184 14.27 -9.48 2.65
C TYR A 184 14.50 -10.38 1.44
N VAL A 185 13.88 -10.04 0.32
CA VAL A 185 14.20 -10.60 -0.99
C VAL A 185 15.55 -10.05 -1.44
N LYS A 186 16.35 -10.87 -2.13
CA LYS A 186 17.65 -10.47 -2.71
C LYS A 186 17.45 -9.98 -4.14
N GLY A 187 18.16 -8.92 -4.54
CA GLY A 187 18.07 -8.37 -5.91
C GLY A 187 16.74 -7.68 -6.19
N ARG A 188 16.21 -6.94 -5.22
CA ARG A 188 14.94 -6.19 -5.31
C ARG A 188 15.00 -5.15 -6.42
N ASP A 189 13.90 -5.01 -7.16
CA ASP A 189 13.70 -3.94 -8.12
C ASP A 189 12.84 -2.84 -7.48
N TYR A 190 13.46 -1.69 -7.21
CA TYR A 190 12.81 -0.54 -6.60
C TYR A 190 11.67 0.03 -7.47
N ARG A 191 11.72 -0.17 -8.80
CA ARG A 191 10.62 0.25 -9.69
C ARG A 191 9.43 -0.70 -9.58
N LEU A 192 9.67 -1.97 -9.27
CA LEU A 192 8.62 -2.97 -9.12
C LEU A 192 7.74 -2.71 -7.90
N HIS A 193 8.30 -2.26 -6.76
CA HIS A 193 7.46 -2.02 -5.58
C HIS A 193 6.50 -0.83 -5.75
N GLY A 194 6.86 0.21 -6.51
CA GLY A 194 5.95 1.31 -6.83
C GLY A 194 4.70 0.83 -7.58
N ALA A 195 4.91 -0.02 -8.61
CA ALA A 195 3.80 -0.66 -9.32
C ALA A 195 3.06 -1.70 -8.45
N ALA A 196 3.74 -2.41 -7.56
CA ALA A 196 3.14 -3.46 -6.73
C ALA A 196 2.14 -2.91 -5.69
N SER A 197 2.19 -1.63 -5.33
CA SER A 197 1.16 -0.97 -4.51
C SER A 197 -0.24 -1.12 -5.12
N SER A 198 -0.35 -1.15 -6.46
CA SER A 198 -1.61 -1.38 -7.18
C SER A 198 -2.25 -2.76 -6.93
N LEU A 199 -1.50 -3.75 -6.45
CA LEU A 199 -2.05 -5.06 -6.10
C LEU A 199 -2.88 -5.03 -4.81
N ILE A 200 -2.66 -4.04 -3.93
CA ILE A 200 -3.06 -4.12 -2.52
C ILE A 200 -3.60 -2.84 -1.87
N TYR A 201 -3.55 -1.67 -2.52
CA TYR A 201 -4.14 -0.43 -1.98
C TYR A 201 -5.62 -0.59 -1.57
N ALA A 202 -6.39 -1.44 -2.26
CA ALA A 202 -7.79 -1.72 -1.94
C ALA A 202 -8.01 -2.46 -0.60
N ASN A 203 -6.96 -3.06 -0.01
CA ASN A 203 -6.99 -3.58 1.36
C ASN A 203 -6.77 -2.47 2.41
N VAL A 204 -6.38 -1.26 1.99
CA VAL A 204 -6.03 -0.13 2.86
C VAL A 204 -7.04 1.00 2.74
N ILE A 205 -7.36 1.44 1.52
CA ILE A 205 -8.24 2.59 1.26
C ILE A 205 -9.71 2.14 1.26
N PRO A 206 -10.60 2.73 2.09
CA PRO A 206 -12.01 2.34 2.12
C PRO A 206 -12.70 2.54 0.77
N ALA A 207 -13.45 1.54 0.30
CA ALA A 207 -14.16 1.59 -0.98
C ALA A 207 -15.05 2.85 -1.12
N LYS A 208 -15.78 3.23 -0.06
CA LYS A 208 -16.60 4.46 -0.04
C LYS A 208 -15.80 5.76 -0.27
N ALA A 209 -14.53 5.77 0.13
CA ALA A 209 -13.65 6.91 -0.13
C ALA A 209 -13.17 6.93 -1.59
N LEU A 210 -12.94 5.77 -2.19
CA LEU A 210 -12.67 5.65 -3.63
C LEU A 210 -13.89 6.04 -4.46
N ASP A 211 -15.09 5.58 -4.09
CA ASP A 211 -16.36 5.95 -4.72
C ASP A 211 -16.53 7.48 -4.74
N TRP A 212 -16.31 8.13 -3.59
CA TRP A 212 -16.37 9.59 -3.46
C TRP A 212 -15.28 10.31 -4.28
N LEU A 213 -14.02 9.87 -4.19
CA LEU A 213 -12.91 10.50 -4.91
C LEU A 213 -13.02 10.33 -6.43
N SER A 214 -13.64 9.26 -6.91
CA SER A 214 -13.93 9.05 -8.34
C SER A 214 -14.86 10.11 -8.95
N GLY A 215 -15.61 10.85 -8.11
CA GLY A 215 -16.44 11.99 -8.51
C GLY A 215 -15.67 13.24 -8.94
N PHE A 216 -14.33 13.27 -8.80
CA PHE A 216 -13.46 14.38 -9.17
C PHE A 216 -12.47 13.92 -10.26
N PRO A 217 -12.79 14.01 -11.57
CA PRO A 217 -12.04 13.31 -12.61
C PRO A 217 -10.54 13.67 -12.72
N GLU A 218 -10.19 14.95 -12.53
CA GLU A 218 -8.79 15.43 -12.54
C GLU A 218 -7.98 14.78 -11.41
N LEU A 219 -8.50 14.88 -10.18
CA LEU A 219 -7.92 14.29 -8.98
C LEU A 219 -7.86 12.76 -9.06
N TRP A 220 -8.91 12.13 -9.58
CA TRP A 220 -9.01 10.68 -9.70
C TRP A 220 -7.94 10.11 -10.64
N ALA A 221 -7.71 10.74 -11.79
CA ALA A 221 -6.66 10.35 -12.72
C ALA A 221 -5.28 10.39 -12.04
N GLN A 222 -4.96 11.49 -11.35
CA GLN A 222 -3.71 11.65 -10.62
C GLN A 222 -3.55 10.60 -9.50
N LEU A 223 -4.61 10.32 -8.74
CA LEU A 223 -4.60 9.34 -7.65
C LEU A 223 -4.37 7.91 -8.16
N VAL A 224 -4.97 7.53 -9.29
CA VAL A 224 -4.74 6.22 -9.91
C VAL A 224 -3.30 6.05 -10.37
N PHE A 225 -2.69 7.07 -10.98
CA PHE A 225 -1.26 7.03 -11.34
C PHE A 225 -0.35 6.98 -10.10
N ALA A 226 -0.67 7.72 -9.04
CA ALA A 226 0.07 7.66 -7.78
C ALA A 226 0.00 6.26 -7.12
N PHE A 227 -1.15 5.59 -7.13
CA PHE A 227 -1.29 4.19 -6.65
C PHE A 227 -0.54 3.15 -7.51
N ALA A 228 -0.17 3.51 -8.74
CA ALA A 228 0.68 2.71 -9.62
C ALA A 228 2.17 3.07 -9.53
N GLY A 229 2.56 3.99 -8.62
CA GLY A 229 3.92 4.49 -8.50
C GLY A 229 4.41 5.31 -9.70
N GLN A 230 3.49 5.76 -10.57
CA GLN A 230 3.77 6.54 -11.78
C GLN A 230 3.62 8.03 -11.47
N TYR A 231 4.44 8.55 -10.56
CA TYR A 231 4.34 9.94 -10.10
C TYR A 231 4.58 10.96 -11.23
N GLU A 232 5.33 10.58 -12.26
CA GLU A 232 5.52 11.34 -13.51
C GLU A 232 4.23 11.52 -14.33
N HIS A 233 3.17 10.78 -14.01
CA HIS A 233 1.83 10.88 -14.61
C HIS A 233 0.76 11.32 -13.60
N ALA A 234 1.14 11.53 -12.34
CA ALA A 234 0.25 11.97 -11.26
C ALA A 234 0.27 13.48 -11.01
N ASP A 235 0.95 14.27 -11.86
CA ASP A 235 0.96 15.75 -11.82
C ASP A 235 1.25 16.27 -10.39
N ILE A 236 0.58 17.33 -9.95
CA ILE A 236 0.73 17.92 -8.62
C ILE A 236 0.56 16.93 -7.46
N LEU A 237 -0.30 15.91 -7.57
CA LEU A 237 -0.41 14.87 -6.54
C LEU A 237 0.87 14.02 -6.46
N GLY A 238 1.46 13.69 -7.61
CA GLY A 238 2.77 13.03 -7.71
C GLY A 238 3.89 13.87 -7.12
N GLU A 239 3.89 15.18 -7.38
CA GLU A 239 4.83 16.12 -6.76
C GLU A 239 4.68 16.17 -5.23
N ILE A 240 3.45 16.28 -4.71
CA ILE A 240 3.16 16.32 -3.26
C ILE A 240 3.68 15.05 -2.58
N VAL A 241 3.42 13.86 -3.13
CA VAL A 241 3.87 12.58 -2.57
C VAL A 241 5.40 12.47 -2.64
N SER A 242 6.01 12.82 -3.77
CA SER A 242 7.47 12.75 -3.96
C SER A 242 8.22 13.71 -3.04
N GLN A 243 7.71 14.93 -2.85
CA GLN A 243 8.28 15.91 -1.91
C GLN A 243 8.08 15.47 -0.45
N ALA A 244 6.97 14.79 -0.13
CA ALA A 244 6.70 14.28 1.22
C ALA A 244 7.67 13.15 1.63
N ASP A 245 7.97 12.22 0.73
CA ASP A 245 8.98 11.18 0.94
C ASP A 245 10.38 11.79 1.15
N GLN A 246 10.81 12.68 0.25
CA GLN A 246 12.08 13.40 0.37
C GLN A 246 12.18 14.20 1.69
N ALA A 247 11.09 14.83 2.13
CA ALA A 247 11.05 15.60 3.38
C ALA A 247 11.16 14.70 4.62
N SER A 248 10.59 13.48 4.58
CA SER A 248 10.69 12.53 5.69
C SER A 248 12.14 12.10 5.94
N VAL A 249 12.86 11.77 4.87
CA VAL A 249 14.30 11.44 4.92
C VAL A 249 15.13 12.66 5.35
N ALA A 250 14.84 13.85 4.83
CA ALA A 250 15.61 15.05 5.12
C ALA A 250 15.50 15.54 6.57
N GLN A 251 14.31 15.46 7.19
CA GLN A 251 14.15 15.90 8.58
C GLN A 251 14.89 14.95 9.56
N GLU A 252 14.90 13.64 9.31
CA GLU A 252 15.66 12.69 10.13
C GLU A 252 17.19 12.85 9.98
N LEU A 253 17.68 13.27 8.80
CA LEU A 253 19.10 13.63 8.59
C LEU A 253 19.48 15.00 9.16
N GLY A 254 18.51 15.92 9.30
CA GLY A 254 18.71 17.29 9.78
C GLY A 254 18.61 17.47 11.30
N GLY A 255 17.93 16.56 12.00
CA GLY A 255 17.89 16.51 13.46
C GLY A 255 16.52 16.12 14.05
N ASN A 256 16.56 15.31 15.11
CA ASN A 256 15.46 15.23 16.07
C ASN A 256 15.22 16.62 16.70
N PRO A 257 13.97 17.02 16.97
CA PRO A 257 13.69 18.08 17.94
C PRO A 257 14.08 17.68 19.37
#